data_AF-A0A3M8EG56-F1
#
_entry.id   AF-A0A3M8EG56-F1
#
_cell.length_a   1.000
_cell.length_b   1.000
_cell.length_c   1.000
_cell.angle_alpha   90.00
_cell.angle_beta   90.00
_cell.angle_gamma   90.00
#
_symmetry.space_group_name_H-M   'P 1'
#
loop_
_entity.id
_entity.type
_entity.pdbx_description
1 polymer ?
#
loop_
_entity_poly.entity_id
_entity_poly.type
_entity_poly.pdbx_seq_one_letter_code
_entity_poly.pdbx_strand_id
1 'polypeptide(L)'
;MSPTFCEIFSQSYEAEQDGSLYICGIGYGKALEFLIKYYAKTLHPNKEVDIEKCSLAKCIQNYVDNERIKKSSDLARWLRNDETHYVKKYRFFRRISG
;
A
#
# COMPACT_ATOMS: atom_id res chain seq x y z
N MET A 1 0.69 -3.35 18.18
CA MET A 1 0.32 -2.68 16.91
C MET A 1 0.92 -1.29 16.89
N SER A 2 1.45 -0.84 15.76
CA SER A 2 1.98 0.53 15.62
C SER A 2 0.81 1.53 15.67
N PRO A 3 0.80 2.51 16.60
CA PRO A 3 -0.24 3.54 16.66
C PRO A 3 -0.38 4.31 15.34
N THR A 4 0.75 4.54 14.68
CA THR A 4 0.85 5.22 13.38
C THR A 4 0.15 4.47 12.26
N PHE A 5 0.10 3.14 12.30
CA PHE A 5 -0.69 2.35 11.33
C PHE A 5 -2.18 2.65 11.47
N CYS A 6 -2.70 2.63 12.70
CA CYS A 6 -4.12 2.84 12.98
C CYS A 6 -4.56 4.24 12.56
N GLU A 7 -3.74 5.26 12.85
CA GLU A 7 -4.02 6.65 12.43
C GLU A 7 -4.07 6.80 10.91
N ILE A 8 -3.07 6.28 10.19
CA ILE A 8 -3.03 6.38 8.72
C ILE A 8 -4.20 5.62 8.11
N PHE A 9 -4.53 4.43 8.63
CA PHE A 9 -5.67 3.66 8.15
C PHE A 9 -7.00 4.38 8.38
N SER A 10 -7.21 4.97 9.57
CA SER A 10 -8.43 5.73 9.88
C SER A 10 -8.58 6.94 8.96
N GLN A 11 -7.52 7.72 8.74
CA GLN A 11 -7.54 8.87 7.83
C GLN A 11 -7.78 8.45 6.38
N SER A 12 -7.23 7.30 5.97
CA SER A 12 -7.46 6.74 4.63
C SER A 12 -8.92 6.33 4.47
N TYR A 13 -9.49 5.71 5.51
CA TYR A 13 -10.88 5.29 5.52
C TYR A 13 -11.85 6.48 5.49
N GLU A 14 -11.60 7.53 6.28
CA GLU A 14 -12.36 8.78 6.21
C GLU A 14 -12.29 9.40 4.81
N ALA A 15 -11.10 9.48 4.21
CA ALA A 15 -10.93 9.96 2.84
C ALA A 15 -11.68 9.09 1.81
N GLU A 16 -11.78 7.78 2.02
CA GLU A 16 -12.58 6.89 1.18
C GLU A 16 -14.08 7.16 1.31
N GLN A 17 -14.58 7.34 2.55
CA GLN A 17 -15.99 7.68 2.80
C GLN A 17 -16.37 9.03 2.17
N ASP A 18 -15.44 9.97 2.14
CA ASP A 18 -15.60 11.28 1.50
C ASP A 18 -15.42 11.25 -0.02
N GLY A 19 -15.17 10.08 -0.62
CA GLY A 19 -15.00 9.91 -2.07
C GLY A 19 -13.64 10.37 -2.62
N SER A 20 -12.67 10.65 -1.76
CA SER A 20 -11.31 11.05 -2.12
C SER A 20 -10.41 9.85 -2.43
N LEU A 21 -10.79 9.10 -3.49
CA LEU A 21 -10.18 7.82 -3.85
C LEU A 21 -8.65 7.90 -4.08
N TYR A 22 -8.19 8.97 -4.73
CA TYR A 22 -6.75 9.17 -4.98
C TYR A 22 -5.94 9.33 -3.68
N ILE A 23 -6.52 9.96 -2.66
CA ILE A 23 -5.85 10.23 -1.39
C ILE A 23 -5.92 8.99 -0.51
N CYS A 24 -7.07 8.31 -0.45
CA CYS A 24 -7.22 7.09 0.33
C CYS A 24 -6.33 5.97 -0.20
N GLY A 25 -6.14 5.84 -1.52
CA GLY A 25 -5.24 4.86 -2.12
C GLY A 25 -3.77 5.04 -1.69
N ILE A 26 -3.30 6.29 -1.62
CA ILE A 26 -1.96 6.62 -1.12
C ILE A 26 -1.85 6.31 0.37
N GLY A 27 -2.86 6.69 1.15
CA GLY A 27 -2.93 6.45 2.59
C GLY A 27 -2.91 4.95 2.94
N TYR A 28 -3.73 4.14 2.27
CA TYR A 28 -3.74 2.68 2.43
C TYR A 28 -2.39 2.06 2.05
N GLY A 29 -1.75 2.54 0.99
CA GLY A 29 -0.40 2.11 0.61
C GLY A 29 0.64 2.39 1.70
N LYS A 30 0.52 3.53 2.39
CA LYS A 30 1.41 3.89 3.50
C LYS A 30 1.09 3.08 4.76
N ALA A 31 -0.17 2.86 5.08
CA ALA A 31 -0.58 1.99 6.19
C ALA A 31 -0.03 0.58 6.00
N LEU A 32 -0.16 0.02 4.79
CA LEU A 32 0.37 -1.30 4.47
C LEU A 32 1.89 -1.38 4.64
N GLU A 33 2.62 -0.34 4.24
CA GLU A 33 4.08 -0.29 4.45
C GLU A 33 4.44 -0.36 5.93
N PHE A 34 3.75 0.41 6.77
CA PHE A 34 3.95 0.38 8.23
C PHE A 34 3.63 -1.00 8.81
N LEU A 35 2.54 -1.63 8.37
CA LEU A 35 2.12 -2.94 8.84
C LEU A 35 3.16 -4.03 8.52
N ILE A 36 3.66 -4.05 7.29
CA ILE A 36 4.63 -5.04 6.83
C ILE A 36 5.99 -4.84 7.49
N LYS A 37 6.46 -3.59 7.63
CA LYS A 37 7.70 -3.31 8.35
C LYS A 37 7.60 -3.68 9.82
N TYR A 38 6.48 -3.39 10.47
CA TYR A 38 6.23 -3.82 11.85
C TYR A 38 6.26 -5.35 11.97
N TYR A 39 5.59 -6.06 11.06
CA TYR A 39 5.62 -7.52 11.02
C TYR A 39 7.04 -8.07 10.80
N ALA A 40 7.79 -7.52 9.85
CA ALA A 40 9.18 -7.91 9.61
C ALA A 40 10.07 -7.69 10.85
N LYS A 41 9.88 -6.60 11.60
CA LYS A 41 10.60 -6.35 12.86
C LYS A 41 10.27 -7.40 13.94
N THR A 42 9.03 -7.87 14.00
CA THR A 42 8.66 -8.96 14.93
C THR A 42 9.31 -10.29 14.58
N LEU A 43 9.58 -10.54 13.29
CA LEU A 43 10.27 -11.75 12.83
C LEU A 43 11.80 -11.64 12.95
N HIS A 44 12.35 -10.43 12.77
CA HIS A 44 13.79 -10.17 12.76
C HIS A 44 14.14 -8.96 13.64
N PRO A 45 14.05 -9.07 14.97
CA PRO A 45 14.30 -7.96 15.89
C PRO A 45 15.71 -7.38 15.74
N ASN A 46 16.70 -8.21 15.37
CA ASN A 46 18.09 -7.78 15.18
C ASN A 46 18.33 -7.00 13.88
N LYS A 47 17.33 -6.88 13.00
CA LYS A 47 17.43 -6.21 11.69
C LYS A 47 16.53 -4.99 11.58
N GLU A 48 16.08 -4.44 12.71
CA GLU A 48 15.14 -3.32 12.76
C GLU A 48 15.60 -2.12 11.93
N VAL A 49 16.87 -1.71 12.09
CA VAL A 49 17.47 -0.58 11.35
C VAL A 49 17.49 -0.81 9.84
N ASP A 50 17.74 -2.05 9.42
CA ASP A 50 17.76 -2.42 7.99
C ASP A 50 16.34 -2.45 7.42
N ILE A 51 15.37 -2.94 8.20
CA ILE A 51 13.96 -3.03 7.81
C ILE A 51 13.35 -1.63 7.62
N GLU A 52 13.70 -0.67 8.48
CA GLU A 52 13.23 0.72 8.33
C GLU A 52 13.76 1.39 7.06
N LYS A 53 15.05 1.19 6.76
CA LYS A 53 15.73 1.77 5.60
C LYS A 53 15.39 1.07 4.28
N CYS A 54 14.94 -0.18 4.34
CA CYS A 54 14.53 -0.91 3.15
C CYS A 54 13.23 -0.35 2.55
N SER A 55 13.15 -0.36 1.22
CA SER A 55 11.89 -0.14 0.52
C SER A 55 10.92 -1.28 0.82
N LEU A 56 9.61 -1.02 0.76
CA LEU A 56 8.57 -2.02 1.00
C LEU A 56 8.82 -3.32 0.23
N ALA A 57 9.13 -3.22 -1.06
CA ALA A 57 9.39 -4.37 -1.92
C ALA A 57 10.58 -5.22 -1.45
N LYS A 58 11.70 -4.57 -1.07
CA LYS A 58 12.87 -5.28 -0.52
C LYS A 58 12.56 -5.90 0.84
N CYS A 59 11.77 -5.19 1.67
CA CYS A 59 11.36 -5.69 2.97
C CYS A 59 10.53 -6.98 2.85
N ILE A 60 9.55 -7.00 1.95
CA ILE A 60 8.72 -8.17 1.66
C ILE A 60 9.57 -9.34 1.13
N GLN A 61 10.47 -9.06 0.19
CA GLN A 61 11.29 -10.09 -0.42
C GLN A 61 12.23 -10.76 0.59
N ASN A 62 12.86 -9.96 1.46
CA ASN A 62 13.96 -10.40 2.32
C ASN A 62 13.54 -10.82 3.73
N TYR A 63 12.38 -10.36 4.23
CA TYR A 63 11.99 -10.50 5.64
C TYR A 63 10.58 -11.08 5.85
N VAL A 64 9.88 -11.44 4.76
CA VAL A 64 8.54 -12.04 4.83
C VAL A 64 8.55 -13.37 4.09
N ASP A 65 8.52 -14.49 4.82
CA ASP A 65 8.53 -15.83 4.20
C ASP A 65 7.15 -16.29 3.75
N ASN A 66 6.08 -15.65 4.24
CA ASN A 66 4.72 -16.01 3.88
C ASN A 66 4.36 -15.54 2.46
N GLU A 67 4.25 -16.48 1.52
CA GLU A 67 3.87 -16.21 0.13
C GLU A 67 2.54 -15.44 -0.02
N ARG A 68 1.57 -15.64 0.89
CA ARG A 68 0.29 -14.92 0.81
C ARG A 68 0.48 -13.44 1.11
N ILE A 69 1.34 -13.11 2.07
CA ILE A 69 1.68 -11.73 2.40
C ILE A 69 2.49 -11.13 1.25
N LYS A 70 3.44 -11.86 0.67
CA LYS A 70 4.18 -11.43 -0.53
C LYS A 70 3.24 -11.06 -1.68
N LYS A 71 2.34 -11.96 -2.07
CA LYS A 71 1.34 -11.74 -3.14
C LYS A 71 0.41 -10.56 -2.84
N SER A 72 -0.11 -10.46 -1.62
CA SER A 72 -1.01 -9.36 -1.24
C SER A 72 -0.32 -8.01 -1.26
N SER A 73 0.94 -7.98 -0.87
CA SER A 73 1.74 -6.75 -0.85
C SER A 73 2.16 -6.30 -2.24
N ASP A 74 2.49 -7.25 -3.13
CA ASP A 74 2.74 -6.98 -4.54
C ASP A 74 1.49 -6.48 -5.25
N LEU A 75 0.31 -7.06 -4.96
CA LEU A 75 -0.98 -6.60 -5.46
C LEU A 75 -1.31 -5.18 -4.97
N ALA A 76 -1.12 -4.90 -3.68
CA ALA A 76 -1.35 -3.56 -3.14
C ALA A 76 -0.36 -2.53 -3.70
N ARG A 77 0.90 -2.93 -3.94
CA ARG A 77 1.88 -2.11 -4.67
C ARG A 77 1.43 -1.86 -6.10
N TRP A 78 0.92 -2.89 -6.79
CA TRP A 78 0.40 -2.77 -8.15
C TRP A 78 -0.83 -1.85 -8.21
N LEU A 79 -1.77 -2.02 -7.28
CA LEU A 79 -2.95 -1.15 -7.12
C LEU A 79 -2.53 0.30 -6.88
N ARG A 80 -1.57 0.54 -5.98
CA ARG A 80 -1.00 1.88 -5.73
C ARG A 80 -0.35 2.47 -6.99
N ASN A 81 0.31 1.65 -7.81
CA ASN A 81 0.95 2.10 -9.05
C ASN A 81 -0.07 2.37 -10.17
N ASP A 82 -1.20 1.66 -10.19
CA ASP A 82 -2.30 1.90 -11.13
C ASP A 82 -3.09 3.18 -10.77
N GLU A 83 -3.24 3.48 -9.47
CA GLU A 83 -3.86 4.72 -8.94
C GLU A 83 -2.99 5.98 -9.15
N THR A 84 -1.66 5.84 -9.13
CA THR A 84 -0.71 6.96 -9.30
C THR A 84 -0.29 7.21 -10.75
N HIS A 85 -0.47 6.24 -11.64
CA HIS A 85 -0.30 6.47 -13.07
C HIS A 85 -1.55 7.17 -13.64
N TYR A 86 -1.43 8.49 -13.76
CA TYR A 86 -2.25 9.48 -14.49
C TYR A 86 -2.58 9.12 -15.97
N VAL A 87 -2.49 7.86 -16.40
CA VAL A 87 -2.69 7.45 -17.78
C VAL A 87 -3.52 6.17 -17.87
N LYS A 88 -4.81 6.25 -17.55
CA LYS A 88 -5.83 5.40 -18.19
C LYS A 88 -6.98 6.25 -18.74
N LYS A 89 -6.64 6.85 -19.88
CA LYS A 89 -7.45 6.96 -21.11
C LYS A 89 -8.91 7.39 -20.92
N TYR A 90 -9.11 8.68 -21.16
CA TYR A 90 -10.30 9.34 -21.70
C TYR A 90 -10.78 8.78 -23.07
N ARG A 91 -10.82 7.45 -23.23
CA ARG A 91 -11.13 6.81 -24.51
C ARG A 91 -12.06 5.62 -24.35
N PHE A 92 -13.14 5.77 -23.58
CA PHE A 92 -14.22 4.80 -23.61
C PHE A 92 -15.59 5.35 -23.18
N PHE A 93 -16.03 6.54 -23.65
CA PHE A 93 -17.48 6.81 -23.77
C PHE A 93 -17.79 8.05 -24.65
N ARG A 94 -17.56 7.94 -25.96
CA ARG A 94 -18.33 8.71 -26.95
C ARG A 94 -18.53 7.85 -28.18
N ARG A 95 -19.38 6.83 -27.99
CA ARG A 95 -19.91 6.01 -29.08
C ARG A 95 -21.41 5.79 -28.87
N ILE A 96 -22.19 6.85 -28.66
CA ILE A 96 -23.62 6.88 -29.01
C ILE A 96 -24.02 8.34 -29.30
N SER A 97 -24.16 8.65 -30.59
CA SER A 97 -25.03 9.66 -31.19
C SER A 97 -24.73 9.55 -32.69
N GLY A 98 -25.47 8.77 -33.49
CA GLY A 98 -26.91 8.60 -33.42
C GLY A 98 -27.52 9.90 -33.92
#